data_AF-A0A8H5SLK2-F1
#
_entry.id   AF-A0A8H5SLK2-F1
#
_cell.length_a   1.000
_cell.length_b   1.000
_cell.length_c   1.000
_cell.angle_alpha   90.00
_cell.angle_beta   90.00
_cell.angle_gamma   90.00
#
_symmetry.space_group_name_H-M   'P 1'
#
loop_
_entity.id
_entity.type
_entity.pdbx_description
1 polymer ?
#
loop_
_entity_poly.entity_id
_entity_poly.type
_entity_poly.pdbx_seq_one_letter_code
_entity_poly.pdbx_strand_id
1 'polypeptide(L)'
;MIFPAFVANLEDIFDSSSSSSGGPYQISDQVVDIGFPQIMQLTWTPSPSTMALFISEPGSHTLYAVCMPRGWQGPTYLFPGSSVAGHPISSGIRSNDGFTFQLPGIPSYNTPSSQVTMTYHRSRSNSRYGFSMSVEHGASRRTESFEWRISSETERSAYSMVWQLVSLGRTSKSSSTRSRSSDVVAMIHEDNTASGSASAQRSGGFQFLGRAATGSMGYHWTVTALMSSVAILQDNSREVHE
;
A
#
# COMPACT_ATOMS: atom_id res chain seq x y z
N MET A 1 25.29 -8.73 -0.70
CA MET A 1 24.28 -8.58 -1.77
C MET A 1 24.34 -7.12 -2.19
N ILE A 2 24.87 -6.83 -3.38
CA ILE A 2 25.06 -5.46 -3.87
C ILE A 2 23.77 -5.11 -4.62
N PHE A 3 22.90 -4.33 -3.99
CA PHE A 3 21.77 -3.71 -4.72
C PHE A 3 22.34 -2.62 -5.64
N PRO A 4 21.77 -2.43 -6.84
CA PRO A 4 22.30 -1.47 -7.79
C PRO A 4 22.33 -0.07 -7.16
N ALA A 5 23.43 0.65 -7.40
CA ALA A 5 23.55 2.05 -7.03
C ALA A 5 22.39 2.84 -7.66
N PHE A 6 21.77 3.66 -6.83
CA PHE A 6 20.61 4.49 -7.15
C PHE A 6 20.94 5.45 -8.29
N VAL A 7 20.60 5.10 -9.54
CA VAL A 7 20.59 6.05 -10.67
C VAL A 7 19.52 5.63 -11.68
N ALA A 8 18.33 6.19 -11.54
CA ALA A 8 17.51 6.53 -12.69
C ALA A 8 17.12 8.00 -12.50
N ASN A 9 17.46 8.84 -13.47
CA ASN A 9 16.95 10.21 -13.57
C ASN A 9 15.42 10.14 -13.61
N LEU A 10 14.79 10.26 -12.44
CA LEU A 10 13.33 10.27 -12.28
C LEU A 10 12.70 11.55 -12.83
N GLU A 11 13.51 12.58 -13.09
CA GLU A 11 13.07 13.85 -13.69
C GLU A 11 12.61 13.67 -15.16
N ASP A 12 13.21 12.76 -15.93
CA ASP A 12 12.87 12.56 -17.35
C ASP A 12 11.55 11.79 -17.58
N ILE A 13 11.00 11.13 -16.55
CA ILE A 13 9.78 10.31 -16.70
C ILE A 13 8.52 11.19 -16.67
N PHE A 14 8.57 12.37 -16.06
CA PHE A 14 7.39 13.21 -15.83
C PHE A 14 7.23 14.38 -16.81
N ASP A 15 8.23 14.67 -17.66
CA ASP A 15 8.12 15.69 -18.72
C ASP A 15 7.37 15.21 -19.98
N SER A 16 6.91 13.94 -20.01
CA SER A 16 6.31 13.32 -21.21
C SER A 16 4.89 12.78 -21.04
N SER A 17 4.10 13.24 -20.05
CA SER A 17 2.69 12.83 -19.94
C SER A 17 1.73 14.00 -19.80
N SER A 18 1.81 14.95 -20.73
CA SER A 18 0.63 15.70 -21.13
C SER A 18 -0.12 14.88 -22.19
N SER A 19 -1.40 14.62 -21.91
CA SER A 19 -2.38 13.90 -22.75
C SER A 19 -2.27 12.37 -22.82
N SER A 20 -3.17 11.68 -22.11
CA SER A 20 -3.86 10.54 -22.73
C SER A 20 -5.35 10.56 -22.38
N SER A 21 -6.14 10.35 -23.42
CA SER A 21 -7.58 10.35 -23.54
C SER A 21 -8.32 9.60 -22.43
N GLY A 22 -9.48 10.12 -22.01
CA GLY A 22 -10.38 9.58 -20.98
C GLY A 22 -11.02 8.23 -21.27
N GLY A 23 -10.21 7.19 -21.44
CA GLY A 23 -10.61 5.80 -21.30
C GLY A 23 -10.34 5.29 -19.87
N PRO A 24 -11.04 4.23 -19.41
CA PRO A 24 -10.76 3.62 -18.12
C PRO A 24 -9.34 3.03 -18.12
N TYR A 25 -8.55 3.43 -17.14
CA TYR A 25 -7.21 2.91 -16.86
C TYR A 25 -7.23 1.39 -16.62
N GLN A 26 -6.41 0.61 -17.33
CA GLN A 26 -6.44 -0.87 -17.36
C GLN A 26 -5.05 -1.49 -17.30
N ILE A 27 -4.95 -2.73 -16.80
CA ILE A 27 -3.73 -3.55 -16.80
C ILE A 27 -3.95 -4.90 -17.50
N SER A 28 -2.86 -5.54 -17.94
CA SER A 28 -2.88 -6.85 -18.59
C SER A 28 -2.85 -8.01 -17.60
N ASP A 29 -3.24 -9.20 -18.07
CA ASP A 29 -3.26 -10.44 -17.28
C ASP A 29 -1.87 -10.81 -16.78
N GLN A 30 -0.84 -10.56 -17.58
CA GLN A 30 0.55 -10.77 -17.19
C GLN A 30 0.92 -10.02 -15.90
N VAL A 31 0.41 -8.80 -15.71
CA VAL A 31 0.66 -8.01 -14.51
C VAL A 31 -0.09 -8.60 -13.30
N VAL A 32 -1.29 -9.14 -13.54
CA VAL A 32 -2.10 -9.80 -12.52
C VAL A 32 -1.46 -11.12 -12.09
N ASP A 33 -0.93 -11.89 -13.04
CA ASP A 33 -0.30 -13.19 -12.86
C ASP A 33 1.02 -13.13 -12.08
N ILE A 34 1.73 -11.98 -12.09
CA ILE A 34 2.88 -11.77 -11.20
C ILE A 34 2.44 -11.96 -9.74
N GLY A 35 1.26 -11.45 -9.40
CA GLY A 35 0.69 -11.54 -8.07
C GLY A 35 1.51 -10.86 -6.97
N PHE A 36 0.95 -10.77 -5.77
CA PHE A 36 1.66 -10.22 -4.63
C PHE A 36 2.05 -11.35 -3.68
N PRO A 37 3.34 -11.49 -3.32
CA PRO A 37 3.77 -12.46 -2.32
C PRO A 37 3.07 -12.27 -0.98
N GLN A 38 2.90 -13.36 -0.23
CA GLN A 38 2.31 -13.30 1.10
C GLN A 38 3.13 -12.40 2.05
N ILE A 39 4.46 -12.53 1.99
CA ILE A 39 5.42 -11.76 2.78
C ILE A 39 6.25 -10.94 1.81
N MET A 40 6.32 -9.64 2.04
CA MET A 40 7.03 -8.69 1.22
C MET A 40 8.02 -7.90 2.07
N GLN A 41 9.27 -7.83 1.61
CA GLN A 41 10.27 -6.94 2.15
C GLN A 41 10.20 -5.61 1.40
N LEU A 42 10.16 -4.52 2.17
CA LEU A 42 10.14 -3.14 1.68
C LEU A 42 11.49 -2.50 1.95
N THR A 43 12.03 -1.80 0.96
CA THR A 43 13.28 -1.05 1.11
C THR A 43 13.18 0.30 0.41
N TRP A 44 13.60 1.37 1.08
CA TRP A 44 13.55 2.72 0.54
C TRP A 44 14.66 3.59 1.13
N THR A 45 14.98 4.67 0.44
CA THR A 45 15.89 5.71 0.96
C THR A 45 15.08 7.00 1.09
N PRO A 46 14.97 7.58 2.30
CA PRO A 46 14.23 8.80 2.50
C PRO A 46 14.80 9.96 1.68
N SER A 47 13.90 10.74 1.10
CA SER A 47 14.24 11.89 0.25
C SER A 47 13.07 12.86 0.24
N PRO A 48 13.30 14.17 0.48
CA PRO A 48 12.25 15.19 0.46
C PRO A 48 11.82 15.56 -0.97
N SER A 49 12.64 15.26 -1.98
CA SER A 49 12.37 15.58 -3.39
C SER A 49 11.71 14.41 -4.10
N THR A 50 12.43 13.32 -4.32
CA THR A 50 11.91 12.13 -5.00
C THR A 50 12.34 10.88 -4.26
N MET A 51 11.39 9.98 -4.02
CA MET A 51 11.61 8.73 -3.33
C MET A 51 11.13 7.54 -4.17
N ALA A 52 11.89 6.46 -4.10
CA ALA A 52 11.46 5.15 -4.55
C ALA A 52 11.45 4.17 -3.37
N LEU A 53 10.41 3.35 -3.30
CA LEU A 53 10.30 2.20 -2.40
C LEU A 53 10.21 0.94 -3.25
N PHE A 54 11.04 -0.04 -2.95
CA PHE A 54 11.10 -1.30 -3.68
C PHE A 54 10.49 -2.43 -2.85
N ILE A 55 9.75 -3.30 -3.53
CA ILE A 55 8.99 -4.40 -2.92
C ILE A 55 9.51 -5.70 -3.50
N SER A 56 9.88 -6.63 -2.63
CA SER A 56 10.44 -7.93 -3.00
C SER A 56 9.88 -9.03 -2.10
N GLU A 57 9.87 -10.27 -2.57
CA GLU A 57 9.77 -11.41 -1.66
C GLU A 57 11.10 -11.56 -0.89
N PRO A 58 11.09 -11.94 0.41
CA PRO A 58 12.31 -12.13 1.18
C PRO A 58 13.34 -13.03 0.48
N GLY A 59 14.53 -12.50 0.24
CA GLY A 59 15.61 -13.22 -0.45
C GLY A 59 15.47 -13.34 -1.97
N SER A 60 14.49 -12.65 -2.57
CA SER A 60 14.24 -12.62 -4.01
C SER A 60 14.60 -11.28 -4.65
N HIS A 61 14.33 -11.17 -5.95
CA HIS A 61 14.46 -9.93 -6.71
C HIS A 61 13.24 -9.01 -6.48
N THR A 62 13.41 -7.74 -6.83
CA THR A 62 12.33 -6.74 -6.74
C THR A 62 11.22 -7.05 -7.74
N LEU A 63 9.98 -7.11 -7.23
CA LEU A 63 8.77 -7.40 -8.00
C LEU A 63 7.98 -6.13 -8.32
N TYR A 64 8.05 -5.13 -7.46
CA TYR A 64 7.35 -3.86 -7.66
C TYR A 64 8.19 -2.68 -7.21
N ALA A 65 7.94 -1.54 -7.83
CA ALA A 65 8.52 -0.26 -7.45
C ALA A 65 7.40 0.73 -7.15
N VAL A 66 7.54 1.49 -6.07
CA VAL A 66 6.65 2.58 -5.71
C VAL A 66 7.41 3.89 -5.85
N CYS A 67 6.89 4.79 -6.67
CA CYS A 67 7.47 6.10 -6.90
C CYS A 67 6.67 7.19 -6.19
N MET A 68 7.37 8.11 -5.55
CA MET A 68 6.82 9.30 -4.91
C MET A 68 7.64 10.52 -5.39
N PRO A 69 7.21 11.22 -6.46
CA PRO A 69 7.99 12.27 -7.12
C PRO A 69 8.10 13.58 -6.33
N ARG A 70 7.44 13.67 -5.16
CA ARG A 70 7.57 14.79 -4.21
C ARG A 70 7.85 14.29 -2.80
N GLY A 71 8.63 13.21 -2.71
CA GLY A 71 8.93 12.49 -1.47
C GLY A 71 7.65 12.10 -0.72
N TRP A 72 7.71 12.12 0.61
CA TRP A 72 6.57 11.78 1.47
C TRP A 72 5.34 12.70 1.33
N GLN A 73 5.47 13.86 0.69
CA GLN A 73 4.35 14.79 0.47
C GLN A 73 3.64 14.58 -0.88
N GLY A 74 4.22 13.74 -1.74
CA GLY A 74 3.76 13.56 -3.10
C GLY A 74 2.64 12.54 -3.29
N PRO A 75 2.08 12.50 -4.50
CA PRO A 75 1.32 11.34 -4.95
C PRO A 75 2.22 10.09 -4.95
N THR A 76 1.57 8.93 -4.89
CA THR A 76 2.22 7.63 -4.84
C THR A 76 1.81 6.83 -6.06
N TYR A 77 2.76 6.19 -6.74
CA TYR A 77 2.51 5.40 -7.94
C TYR A 77 3.16 4.04 -7.79
N LEU A 78 2.38 2.98 -7.92
CA LEU A 78 2.88 1.60 -7.87
C LEU A 78 3.10 1.11 -9.30
N PHE A 79 4.27 0.58 -9.60
CA PHE A 79 4.67 0.05 -10.90
C PHE A 79 4.97 -1.44 -10.80
N PRO A 80 4.67 -2.22 -11.85
CA PRO A 80 5.10 -3.60 -11.93
C PRO A 80 6.58 -3.67 -12.31
N GLY A 81 7.32 -4.59 -11.68
CA GLY A 81 8.74 -4.82 -11.94
C GLY A 81 9.69 -4.01 -11.05
N SER A 82 10.98 -4.11 -11.34
CA SER A 82 12.07 -3.56 -10.53
C SER A 82 12.42 -2.10 -10.84
N SER A 83 11.68 -1.43 -11.72
CA SER A 83 11.96 -0.06 -12.16
C SER A 83 10.69 0.78 -12.25
N VAL A 84 10.84 2.09 -12.07
CA VAL A 84 9.77 3.07 -12.33
C VAL A 84 9.71 3.32 -13.84
N ALA A 85 9.08 2.40 -14.57
CA ALA A 85 8.97 2.48 -16.03
C ALA A 85 7.60 2.00 -16.50
N GLY A 86 7.14 2.54 -17.63
CA GLY A 86 5.84 2.22 -18.19
C GLY A 86 4.68 2.89 -17.43
N HIS A 87 3.52 2.24 -17.44
CA HIS A 87 2.34 2.73 -16.74
C HIS A 87 2.29 2.15 -15.32
N PRO A 88 1.92 2.97 -14.30
CA PRO A 88 1.67 2.42 -12.97
C PRO A 88 0.53 1.40 -13.04
N ILE A 89 0.37 0.55 -12.01
CA ILE A 89 -0.81 -0.30 -11.75
C ILE A 89 -1.78 0.31 -10.73
N SER A 90 -1.33 1.29 -9.93
CA SER A 90 -2.20 2.08 -9.07
C SER A 90 -1.57 3.43 -8.78
N SER A 91 -2.41 4.44 -8.53
CA SER A 91 -1.98 5.73 -8.01
C SER A 91 -2.73 6.07 -6.73
N GLY A 92 -2.05 6.75 -5.81
CA GLY A 92 -2.57 7.24 -4.55
C GLY A 92 -2.34 8.74 -4.45
N ILE A 93 -3.38 9.48 -4.07
CA ILE A 93 -3.29 10.92 -3.85
C ILE A 93 -3.79 11.21 -2.45
N ARG A 94 -3.06 12.03 -1.71
CA ARG A 94 -3.47 12.51 -0.40
C ARG A 94 -4.55 13.57 -0.52
N SER A 95 -5.55 13.50 0.35
CA SER A 95 -6.56 14.52 0.56
C SER A 95 -6.53 15.01 2.01
N ASN A 96 -7.30 16.06 2.35
CA ASN A 96 -7.30 16.62 3.69
C ASN A 96 -7.70 15.59 4.77
N ASP A 97 -8.62 14.68 4.42
CA ASP A 97 -9.21 13.72 5.36
C ASP A 97 -8.70 12.29 5.16
N GLY A 98 -7.64 12.09 4.35
CA GLY A 98 -7.03 10.79 4.13
C GLY A 98 -6.37 10.63 2.76
N PHE A 99 -6.65 9.52 2.08
CA PHE A 99 -6.01 9.14 0.82
C PHE A 99 -7.02 8.53 -0.14
N THR A 100 -6.80 8.72 -1.44
CA THR A 100 -7.64 8.15 -2.48
C THR A 100 -6.78 7.36 -3.46
N PHE A 101 -7.15 6.10 -3.67
CA PHE A 101 -6.42 5.18 -4.54
C PHE A 101 -7.23 4.89 -5.81
N GLN A 102 -6.57 4.98 -6.97
CA GLN A 102 -7.11 4.55 -8.26
C GLN A 102 -6.69 3.11 -8.54
N LEU A 103 -7.66 2.28 -8.90
CA LEU A 103 -7.48 0.87 -9.19
C LEU A 103 -7.75 0.59 -10.67
N PRO A 104 -6.95 -0.29 -11.30
CA PRO A 104 -7.03 -0.52 -12.73
C PRO A 104 -8.21 -1.41 -13.09
N GLY A 105 -8.77 -1.25 -14.27
CA GLY A 105 -9.62 -2.26 -14.86
C GLY A 105 -8.80 -3.50 -15.26
N ILE A 106 -9.41 -4.67 -15.15
CA ILE A 106 -8.85 -5.94 -15.58
C ILE A 106 -9.89 -6.60 -16.50
N PRO A 107 -9.78 -6.38 -17.82
CA PRO A 107 -10.82 -6.79 -18.78
C PRO A 107 -11.11 -8.29 -18.80
N SER A 108 -10.06 -9.12 -18.71
CA SER A 108 -10.14 -10.59 -18.67
C SER A 108 -11.01 -11.14 -17.53
N TYR A 109 -11.00 -10.47 -16.38
CA TYR A 109 -11.82 -10.81 -15.22
C TYR A 109 -13.08 -9.94 -15.08
N ASN A 110 -13.46 -9.22 -16.15
CA ASN A 110 -14.59 -8.28 -16.18
C ASN A 110 -14.61 -7.36 -14.94
N THR A 111 -13.44 -6.87 -14.53
CA THR A 111 -13.27 -6.06 -13.34
C THR A 111 -13.07 -4.60 -13.78
N PRO A 112 -14.03 -3.70 -13.57
CA PRO A 112 -13.91 -2.32 -14.03
C PRO A 112 -12.88 -1.55 -13.18
N SER A 113 -12.31 -0.49 -13.73
CA SER A 113 -11.50 0.46 -12.95
C SER A 113 -12.36 1.04 -11.82
N SER A 114 -11.75 1.26 -10.65
CA SER A 114 -12.48 1.78 -9.49
C SER A 114 -11.60 2.70 -8.65
N GLN A 115 -12.21 3.36 -7.66
CA GLN A 115 -11.53 4.23 -6.74
C GLN A 115 -11.89 3.83 -5.31
N VAL A 116 -10.90 3.83 -4.41
CA VAL A 116 -11.10 3.56 -2.98
C VAL A 116 -10.56 4.73 -2.18
N THR A 117 -11.42 5.26 -1.30
CA THR A 117 -11.03 6.31 -0.35
C THR A 117 -10.74 5.69 1.00
N MET A 118 -9.56 6.00 1.54
CA MET A 118 -9.16 5.72 2.90
C MET A 118 -9.27 7.00 3.73
N THR A 119 -10.06 6.96 4.79
CA THR A 119 -10.19 8.07 5.73
C THR A 119 -9.18 7.93 6.86
N TYR A 120 -8.67 9.06 7.35
CA TYR A 120 -7.79 9.12 8.50
C TYR A 120 -8.52 9.72 9.70
N HIS A 121 -8.68 8.93 10.75
CA HIS A 121 -9.19 9.40 12.02
C HIS A 121 -8.01 9.73 12.94
N ARG A 122 -7.64 11.01 12.96
CA ARG A 122 -6.52 11.52 13.77
C ARG A 122 -6.88 11.49 15.25
N SER A 123 -6.14 10.70 16.03
CA SER A 123 -6.23 10.70 17.50
C SER A 123 -4.86 10.40 18.09
N ARG A 124 -4.38 11.24 19.02
CA ARG A 124 -3.05 11.12 19.62
C ARG A 124 -2.76 9.75 20.25
N SER A 125 -3.78 9.05 20.72
CA SER A 125 -3.64 7.73 21.37
C SER A 125 -4.27 6.59 20.58
N ASN A 126 -4.92 6.88 19.44
CA ASN A 126 -5.75 5.90 18.73
C ASN A 126 -5.98 6.30 17.27
N SER A 127 -4.89 6.64 16.57
CA SER A 127 -4.90 6.93 15.14
C SER A 127 -5.36 5.70 14.36
N ARG A 128 -6.26 5.91 13.39
CA ARG A 128 -6.86 4.84 12.58
C ARG A 128 -6.98 5.27 11.13
N TYR A 129 -6.73 4.34 10.22
CA TYR A 129 -7.03 4.54 8.80
C TYR A 129 -8.07 3.53 8.36
N GLY A 130 -9.20 4.01 7.84
CA GLY A 130 -10.34 3.16 7.48
C GLY A 130 -10.65 3.23 5.99
N PHE A 131 -10.99 2.10 5.38
CA PHE A 131 -11.55 2.09 4.03
C PHE A 131 -12.60 0.99 3.90
N SER A 132 -13.46 1.10 2.89
CA SER A 132 -14.44 0.07 2.56
C SER A 132 -14.43 -0.20 1.06
N MET A 133 -14.51 -1.47 0.68
CA MET A 133 -14.52 -1.85 -0.72
C MET A 133 -15.20 -3.20 -0.93
N SER A 134 -15.52 -3.52 -2.19
CA SER A 134 -15.99 -4.85 -2.56
C SER A 134 -14.82 -5.82 -2.58
N VAL A 135 -14.97 -6.95 -1.89
CA VAL A 135 -14.00 -8.05 -1.87
C VAL A 135 -14.63 -9.33 -2.36
N GLU A 136 -13.80 -10.23 -2.86
CA GLU A 136 -14.22 -11.55 -3.31
C GLU A 136 -14.50 -12.48 -2.12
N HIS A 137 -15.55 -13.29 -2.24
CA HIS A 137 -15.98 -14.24 -1.23
C HIS A 137 -16.63 -15.46 -1.91
N GLY A 138 -15.78 -16.43 -2.27
CA GLY A 138 -16.19 -17.57 -3.08
C GLY A 138 -16.74 -17.08 -4.44
N ALA A 139 -17.97 -17.47 -4.77
CA ALA A 139 -18.62 -17.08 -6.02
C ALA A 139 -19.32 -15.71 -6.00
N SER A 140 -19.20 -14.95 -4.89
CA SER A 140 -19.88 -13.66 -4.73
C SER A 140 -18.93 -12.55 -4.32
N ARG A 141 -19.30 -11.29 -4.59
CA ARG A 141 -18.62 -10.10 -4.08
C ARG A 141 -19.44 -9.49 -2.95
N ARG A 142 -18.77 -9.00 -1.90
CA ARG A 142 -19.42 -8.31 -0.79
C ARG A 142 -18.61 -7.11 -0.34
N THR A 143 -19.29 -6.03 0.05
CA THR A 143 -18.64 -4.87 0.64
C THR A 143 -18.23 -5.17 2.08
N GLU A 144 -16.97 -4.90 2.38
CA GLU A 144 -16.39 -5.02 3.71
C GLU A 144 -15.64 -3.75 4.10
N SER A 145 -15.58 -3.48 5.40
CA SER A 145 -14.77 -2.41 5.95
C SER A 145 -13.49 -2.95 6.59
N PHE A 146 -12.43 -2.16 6.47
CA PHE A 146 -11.11 -2.45 7.00
C PHE A 146 -10.59 -1.24 7.76
N GLU A 147 -9.81 -1.50 8.79
CA GLU A 147 -9.21 -0.45 9.62
C GLU A 147 -7.77 -0.83 9.99
N TRP A 148 -6.82 0.04 9.65
CA TRP A 148 -5.47 -0.01 10.17
C TRP A 148 -5.45 0.51 11.61
N ARG A 149 -4.83 -0.27 12.49
CA ARG A 149 -4.62 0.05 13.90
C ARG A 149 -3.14 -0.10 14.25
N ILE A 150 -2.65 0.75 15.13
CA ILE A 150 -1.33 0.57 15.74
C ILE A 150 -1.38 -0.72 16.58
N SER A 151 -0.41 -1.61 16.36
CA SER A 151 -0.24 -2.80 17.21
C SER A 151 0.48 -2.41 18.50
N SER A 152 0.06 -2.97 19.64
CA SER A 152 0.81 -2.87 20.89
C SER A 152 2.12 -3.68 20.87
N GLU A 153 2.36 -4.49 19.82
CA GLU A 153 3.58 -5.28 19.65
C GLU A 153 4.83 -4.44 19.34
N THR A 154 4.69 -3.13 19.10
CA THR A 154 5.81 -2.18 18.98
C THR A 154 6.72 -2.15 20.21
N GLU A 155 6.25 -2.63 21.38
CA GLU A 155 7.06 -2.72 22.61
C GLU A 155 8.16 -3.79 22.56
N ARG A 156 8.19 -4.67 21.54
CA ARG A 156 9.24 -5.70 21.37
C ARG A 156 10.30 -5.26 20.36
N SER A 157 11.13 -4.28 20.74
CA SER A 157 12.41 -3.75 20.20
C SER A 157 12.86 -3.88 18.72
N ALA A 158 12.39 -4.85 17.93
CA ALA A 158 12.80 -5.10 16.55
C ALA A 158 12.20 -4.13 15.52
N TYR A 159 11.05 -3.52 15.82
CA TYR A 159 10.32 -2.65 14.91
C TYR A 159 10.14 -1.25 15.51
N SER A 160 10.35 -0.20 14.70
CA SER A 160 10.03 1.18 15.10
C SER A 160 8.53 1.48 15.02
N MET A 161 7.81 0.72 14.19
CA MET A 161 6.40 0.92 13.89
C MET A 161 5.77 -0.40 13.47
N VAL A 162 4.57 -0.70 13.97
CA VAL A 162 3.75 -1.83 13.52
C VAL A 162 2.29 -1.40 13.40
N TRP A 163 1.71 -1.56 12.22
CA TRP A 163 0.29 -1.40 11.98
C TRP A 163 -0.32 -2.71 11.50
N GLN A 164 -1.54 -2.99 11.96
CA GLN A 164 -2.31 -4.17 11.59
C GLN A 164 -3.59 -3.72 10.88
N LEU A 165 -3.86 -4.32 9.73
CA LEU A 165 -5.11 -4.14 9.00
C LEU A 165 -6.12 -5.15 9.53
N VAL A 166 -7.21 -4.63 10.07
CA VAL A 166 -8.25 -5.44 10.68
C VAL A 166 -9.49 -5.41 9.80
N SER A 167 -10.08 -6.57 9.55
CA SER A 167 -11.38 -6.68 8.90
C SER A 167 -12.49 -6.45 9.93
N LEU A 168 -13.34 -5.45 9.67
CA LEU A 168 -14.52 -5.15 10.51
C LEU A 168 -15.76 -5.94 10.04
N GLY A 169 -15.62 -6.71 8.97
CA GLY A 169 -16.68 -7.49 8.35
C GLY A 169 -17.68 -6.63 7.56
N ARG A 170 -18.91 -7.12 7.44
CA ARG A 170 -19.95 -6.54 6.59
C ARG A 170 -20.47 -5.22 7.17
N THR A 171 -20.57 -4.21 6.32
CA THR A 171 -21.29 -2.95 6.58
C THR A 171 -22.81 -3.17 6.48
N SER A 172 -23.44 -3.87 7.43
CA SER A 172 -24.92 -3.86 7.50
C SER A 172 -25.40 -2.71 8.39
N LYS A 173 -26.31 -1.87 7.87
CA LYS A 173 -26.99 -0.78 8.60
C LYS A 173 -27.88 -1.25 9.77
N SER A 174 -27.84 -2.53 10.10
CA SER A 174 -28.60 -3.17 11.18
C SER A 174 -27.76 -4.32 11.70
N SER A 175 -27.20 -4.16 12.90
CA SER A 175 -26.79 -5.26 13.80
C SER A 175 -26.19 -4.63 15.05
N SER A 176 -27.04 -4.41 16.04
CA SER A 176 -26.64 -4.24 17.42
C SER A 176 -25.85 -5.47 17.93
N THR A 177 -24.90 -5.19 18.83
CA THR A 177 -24.50 -6.05 19.98
C THR A 177 -23.88 -7.43 19.77
N ARG A 178 -23.11 -7.68 18.70
CA ARG A 178 -22.03 -8.69 18.78
C ARG A 178 -20.71 -8.13 18.28
N SER A 179 -19.75 -8.02 19.20
CA SER A 179 -18.31 -7.94 18.91
C SER A 179 -17.96 -9.08 17.97
N ARG A 180 -18.04 -8.87 16.66
CA ARG A 180 -17.46 -9.77 15.68
C ARG A 180 -15.96 -9.77 15.96
N SER A 181 -15.36 -10.96 16.10
CA SER A 181 -13.91 -11.08 16.16
C SER A 181 -13.35 -10.32 14.95
N SER A 182 -12.54 -9.33 15.23
CA SER A 182 -11.98 -8.48 14.20
C SER A 182 -10.71 -9.18 13.72
N ASP A 183 -10.76 -9.78 12.53
CA ASP A 183 -9.67 -10.62 12.02
C ASP A 183 -8.55 -9.73 11.45
N VAL A 184 -7.31 -9.96 11.87
CA VAL A 184 -6.14 -9.30 11.27
C VAL A 184 -5.86 -9.94 9.92
N VAL A 185 -5.86 -9.11 8.86
CA VAL A 185 -5.74 -9.54 7.46
C VAL A 185 -4.50 -9.02 6.77
N ALA A 186 -3.84 -8.01 7.32
CA ALA A 186 -2.50 -7.64 6.89
C ALA A 186 -1.73 -6.97 8.04
N MET A 187 -0.42 -6.86 7.89
CA MET A 187 0.46 -6.14 8.78
C MET A 187 1.51 -5.39 7.97
N ILE A 188 1.85 -4.18 8.41
CA ILE A 188 3.02 -3.44 7.95
C ILE A 188 3.89 -3.10 9.16
N HIS A 189 5.18 -3.25 9.01
CA HIS A 189 6.16 -2.82 10.00
C HIS A 189 7.33 -2.08 9.35
N GLU A 190 7.96 -1.26 10.16
CA GLU A 190 9.24 -0.64 9.85
C GLU A 190 10.30 -1.17 10.80
N ASP A 191 11.45 -1.55 10.27
CA ASP A 191 12.54 -2.09 11.06
C ASP A 191 13.20 -0.99 11.89
N ASN A 192 13.63 -1.34 13.10
CA ASN A 192 14.38 -0.43 13.94
C ASN A 192 15.82 -0.27 13.39
N THR A 193 16.00 0.65 12.45
CA THR A 193 17.33 0.98 11.92
C THR A 193 18.08 1.86 12.91
N ALA A 194 19.15 1.34 13.51
CA ALA A 194 19.99 2.04 14.49
C ALA A 194 20.75 3.28 13.95
N SER A 195 20.49 3.72 12.71
CA SER A 195 21.16 4.85 12.11
C SER A 195 20.34 6.13 12.30
N GLY A 196 20.89 7.08 13.08
CA GLY A 196 20.31 8.41 13.27
C GLY A 196 20.43 9.34 12.06
N SER A 197 20.86 8.83 10.89
CA SER A 197 20.94 9.62 9.67
C SER A 197 19.59 9.64 8.94
N ALA A 198 19.07 10.84 8.69
CA ALA A 198 17.84 11.03 7.91
C ALA A 198 17.94 10.51 6.46
N SER A 199 19.16 10.26 5.95
CA SER A 199 19.42 9.69 4.61
C SER A 199 19.73 8.20 4.62
N ALA A 200 19.67 7.53 5.78
CA ALA A 200 19.93 6.10 5.84
C ALA A 200 18.87 5.32 5.08
N GLN A 201 19.29 4.28 4.36
CA GLN A 201 18.37 3.31 3.79
C GLN A 201 17.54 2.68 4.91
N ARG A 202 16.22 2.69 4.74
CA ARG A 202 15.25 2.09 5.66
C ARG A 202 14.70 0.80 5.06
N SER A 203 14.26 -0.07 5.95
CA SER A 203 13.61 -1.33 5.60
C SER A 203 12.40 -1.57 6.48
N GLY A 204 11.55 -2.45 6.00
CA GLY A 204 10.40 -2.94 6.73
C GLY A 204 9.79 -4.11 5.99
N GLY A 205 8.59 -4.49 6.40
CA GLY A 205 7.90 -5.60 5.78
C GLY A 205 6.39 -5.42 5.78
N PHE A 206 5.77 -5.97 4.75
CA PHE A 206 4.34 -6.12 4.63
C PHE A 206 4.01 -7.62 4.62
N GLN A 207 2.96 -8.02 5.30
CA GLN A 207 2.51 -9.41 5.31
C GLN A 207 0.98 -9.50 5.20
N PHE A 208 0.50 -10.35 4.29
CA PHE A 208 -0.88 -10.80 4.29
C PHE A 208 -1.11 -11.88 5.35
N LEU A 209 -2.20 -11.75 6.10
CA LEU A 209 -2.55 -12.59 7.24
C LEU A 209 -3.97 -13.16 7.11
N GLY A 210 -4.24 -14.25 7.83
CA GLY A 210 -5.55 -14.90 7.82
C GLY A 210 -6.00 -15.25 6.40
N ARG A 211 -7.26 -14.93 6.06
CA ARG A 211 -7.81 -15.22 4.73
C ARG A 211 -7.20 -14.40 3.59
N ALA A 212 -6.55 -13.28 3.87
CA ALA A 212 -5.89 -12.49 2.83
C ALA A 212 -4.65 -13.19 2.27
N ALA A 213 -4.01 -14.06 3.07
CA ALA A 213 -2.78 -14.77 2.69
C ALA A 213 -2.96 -15.68 1.47
N THR A 214 -4.19 -16.09 1.15
CA THR A 214 -4.50 -16.97 0.01
C THR A 214 -4.97 -16.21 -1.23
N GLY A 215 -4.94 -14.86 -1.21
CA GLY A 215 -5.45 -14.03 -2.31
C GLY A 215 -6.98 -14.00 -2.43
N SER A 216 -7.71 -14.63 -1.50
CA SER A 216 -9.17 -14.80 -1.60
C SER A 216 -9.99 -13.50 -1.58
N MET A 217 -9.37 -12.37 -1.27
CA MET A 217 -10.03 -11.06 -1.19
C MET A 217 -10.08 -10.34 -2.53
N GLY A 218 -9.37 -10.84 -3.54
CA GLY A 218 -9.33 -10.30 -4.90
C GLY A 218 -8.22 -9.27 -5.11
N TYR A 219 -7.82 -9.10 -6.38
CA TYR A 219 -6.66 -8.29 -6.78
C TYR A 219 -6.76 -6.82 -6.34
N HIS A 220 -7.91 -6.19 -6.53
CA HIS A 220 -8.16 -4.80 -6.11
C HIS A 220 -7.94 -4.60 -4.61
N TRP A 221 -8.35 -5.55 -3.79
CA TRP A 221 -8.16 -5.47 -2.35
C TRP A 221 -6.67 -5.56 -2.00
N THR A 222 -5.95 -6.49 -2.62
CA THR A 222 -4.50 -6.66 -2.44
C THR A 222 -3.72 -5.38 -2.76
N VAL A 223 -4.02 -4.76 -3.90
CA VAL A 223 -3.42 -3.47 -4.31
C VAL A 223 -3.77 -2.36 -3.30
N THR A 224 -5.03 -2.29 -2.86
CA THR A 224 -5.48 -1.29 -1.89
C THR A 224 -4.80 -1.46 -0.53
N ALA A 225 -4.67 -2.70 -0.04
CA ALA A 225 -4.01 -2.99 1.23
C ALA A 225 -2.53 -2.58 1.19
N LEU A 226 -1.83 -2.89 0.10
CA LEU A 226 -0.45 -2.48 -0.08
C LEU A 226 -0.30 -0.95 -0.21
N MET A 227 -1.08 -0.31 -1.08
CA MET A 227 -1.03 1.14 -1.28
C MET A 227 -1.40 1.93 -0.01
N SER A 228 -2.37 1.43 0.78
CA SER A 228 -2.71 2.03 2.07
C SER A 228 -1.60 1.88 3.10
N SER A 229 -0.87 0.77 3.12
CA SER A 229 0.31 0.65 3.99
C SER A 229 1.42 1.63 3.61
N VAL A 230 1.65 1.86 2.31
CA VAL A 230 2.61 2.88 1.86
C VAL A 230 2.16 4.26 2.32
N ALA A 231 0.87 4.60 2.14
CA ALA A 231 0.32 5.87 2.61
C ALA A 231 0.53 6.10 4.12
N ILE A 232 0.44 5.04 4.94
CA ILE A 232 0.75 5.11 6.37
C ILE A 232 2.22 5.40 6.62
N LEU A 233 3.15 4.77 5.86
CA LEU A 233 4.57 5.11 5.94
C LEU A 233 4.83 6.59 5.57
N GLN A 234 4.11 7.13 4.56
CA GLN A 234 4.21 8.54 4.18
C GLN A 234 3.79 9.48 5.33
N ASP A 235 2.64 9.20 5.96
CA ASP A 235 2.12 10.11 7.00
C ASP A 235 2.94 10.03 8.30
N ASN A 236 3.37 8.82 8.71
CA ASN A 236 4.20 8.66 9.91
C ASN A 236 5.59 9.29 9.73
N SER A 237 6.17 9.22 8.54
CA SER A 237 7.46 9.88 8.26
C SER A 237 7.38 11.40 8.34
N ARG A 238 6.19 11.99 8.15
CA ARG A 238 5.98 13.42 8.30
C ARG A 238 5.90 13.85 9.76
N GLU A 239 5.21 13.09 10.61
CA GLU A 239 5.09 13.41 12.04
C GLU A 239 6.45 13.42 12.77
N VAL A 240 7.47 12.75 12.24
CA VAL A 240 8.85 12.80 12.77
C VAL A 240 9.59 14.10 12.40
N HIS A 241 9.13 14.83 11.38
CA HIS A 241 9.78 16.03 10.86
C HIS A 241 9.04 17.34 11.16
N GLU A 242 7.87 17.30 11.81
CA GLU A 242 7.12 18.46 12.34
C GLU A 242 7.40 18.65 13.84
#